data_AF-V6TTZ5-F1
#
_entry.id   AF-V6TTZ5-F1
#
_cell.length_a   1.000
_cell.length_b   1.000
_cell.length_c   1.000
_cell.angle_alpha   90.00
_cell.angle_beta   90.00
_cell.angle_gamma   90.00
#
_symmetry.space_group_name_H-M   'P 1'
#
loop_
_entity.id
_entity.type
_entity.pdbx_description
1 polymer ?
#
loop_
_entity_poly.entity_id
_entity_poly.type
_entity_poly.pdbx_seq_one_letter_code
_entity_poly.pdbx_strand_id
1 'polypeptide(L)'
;VACVLSLPARAGPQLGPHDAWPLHGLSIERHRACVLFVGGCCNVSMSTEGGVCREARDGACMMYREMGAQKRRPVDGGRHGAHDSMQRAERMRAVQCTTGNDGDSTKCKNTMCDVWINRVQYCSQCAKADEFLVNGECKTAESSSGCVLKSPNDGTCQSCGANYLLYKGGCYSKDAAPGSTMCTAASAGVCSAAASGYFIPPGATRTDQSIMACDDTAEITLTNTKKYAGAANCGTCGAPAAASETNAKATTCTA
;
A
#
# COMPACT_ATOMS: atom_id res chain seq x y z
N VAL A 1 -22.76 -23.56 -41.44
CA VAL A 1 -22.30 -23.07 -42.76
C VAL A 1 -23.06 -21.79 -43.07
N ALA A 2 -22.36 -20.76 -43.56
CA ALA A 2 -22.84 -19.53 -44.20
C ALA A 2 -23.95 -18.67 -43.52
N CYS A 3 -23.59 -17.40 -43.31
CA CYS A 3 -24.46 -16.25 -43.06
C CYS A 3 -25.23 -15.84 -44.34
N VAL A 4 -26.29 -15.01 -44.23
CA VAL A 4 -26.41 -13.67 -44.88
C VAL A 4 -27.82 -13.06 -44.72
N LEU A 5 -27.85 -11.92 -44.03
CA LEU A 5 -28.67 -10.69 -44.20
C LEU A 5 -29.95 -10.69 -45.07
N SER A 6 -31.01 -10.03 -44.59
CA SER A 6 -31.45 -8.71 -45.11
C SER A 6 -32.63 -8.08 -44.33
N LEU A 7 -32.54 -6.77 -44.10
CA LEU A 7 -33.62 -5.82 -43.73
C LEU A 7 -33.91 -4.96 -44.98
N PRO A 8 -35.12 -4.38 -45.17
CA PRO A 8 -35.27 -2.95 -44.81
C PRO A 8 -36.68 -2.41 -44.46
N ALA A 9 -36.65 -1.37 -43.61
CA ALA A 9 -37.39 -0.08 -43.69
C ALA A 9 -38.91 0.10 -43.42
N ARG A 10 -39.16 1.01 -42.44
CA ARG A 10 -40.13 2.14 -42.40
C ARG A 10 -41.66 1.91 -42.36
N ALA A 11 -42.29 2.40 -41.29
CA ALA A 11 -43.24 3.53 -41.30
C ALA A 11 -43.52 4.06 -39.86
N GLY A 12 -44.02 5.29 -39.73
CA GLY A 12 -44.24 6.01 -38.45
C GLY A 12 -45.67 5.95 -37.87
N PRO A 13 -45.97 6.73 -36.82
CA PRO A 13 -47.04 6.46 -35.85
C PRO A 13 -48.39 7.18 -36.10
N GLN A 14 -49.41 6.79 -35.32
CA GLN A 14 -50.74 7.41 -35.21
C GLN A 14 -51.06 7.66 -33.71
N LEU A 15 -51.81 8.72 -33.41
CA LEU A 15 -52.03 9.27 -32.06
C LEU A 15 -53.41 9.93 -31.93
N GLY A 16 -53.99 9.89 -30.71
CA GLY A 16 -55.13 10.72 -30.28
C GLY A 16 -56.49 10.01 -30.17
N PRO A 17 -57.55 10.69 -29.68
CA PRO A 17 -57.59 12.09 -29.20
C PRO A 17 -58.21 12.33 -27.79
N HIS A 18 -58.40 13.63 -27.48
CA HIS A 18 -59.13 14.27 -26.36
C HIS A 18 -58.34 14.48 -25.03
N ASP A 19 -58.55 15.51 -24.19
CA ASP A 19 -59.00 16.94 -24.31
C ASP A 19 -58.83 17.59 -22.89
N ALA A 20 -58.86 18.90 -22.59
CA ALA A 20 -59.16 20.15 -23.33
C ALA A 20 -58.23 21.33 -22.84
N TRP A 21 -58.74 22.59 -22.82
CA TRP A 21 -58.09 23.84 -22.33
C TRP A 21 -59.13 24.67 -21.52
N PRO A 22 -58.78 25.73 -20.72
CA PRO A 22 -58.27 26.99 -21.31
C PRO A 22 -57.25 27.82 -20.49
N LEU A 23 -56.65 28.75 -21.25
CA LEU A 23 -55.79 29.90 -20.96
C LEU A 23 -56.06 30.71 -19.66
N HIS A 24 -55.01 31.24 -19.03
CA HIS A 24 -54.57 32.65 -19.13
C HIS A 24 -53.49 32.99 -18.08
N GLY A 25 -52.39 33.63 -18.49
CA GLY A 25 -51.36 34.12 -17.56
C GLY A 25 -49.96 34.22 -18.17
N LEU A 26 -49.69 35.25 -18.97
CA LEU A 26 -48.30 35.58 -19.31
C LEU A 26 -47.61 36.18 -18.08
N SER A 27 -46.65 35.47 -17.49
CA SER A 27 -45.54 36.10 -16.78
C SER A 27 -44.25 35.81 -17.56
N ILE A 28 -43.65 36.87 -18.09
CA ILE A 28 -42.36 36.80 -18.78
C ILE A 28 -41.27 36.92 -17.71
N GLU A 29 -40.91 35.81 -17.09
CA GLU A 29 -39.65 35.71 -16.34
C GLU A 29 -38.70 34.72 -17.02
N ARG A 30 -37.50 35.23 -17.29
CA ARG A 30 -36.51 34.60 -18.17
C ARG A 30 -35.89 33.38 -17.49
N HIS A 31 -36.47 32.21 -17.72
CA HIS A 31 -35.71 30.97 -17.61
C HIS A 31 -34.51 31.06 -18.58
N ARG A 32 -33.30 31.14 -18.00
CA ARG A 32 -32.04 31.10 -18.75
C ARG A 32 -31.93 29.75 -19.45
N ALA A 33 -32.35 29.70 -20.71
CA ALA A 33 -31.96 28.64 -21.62
C ALA A 33 -30.43 28.65 -21.73
N CYS A 34 -29.79 27.52 -21.38
CA CYS A 34 -28.36 27.33 -21.59
C CYS A 34 -28.12 27.05 -23.07
N VAL A 35 -28.05 28.09 -23.89
CA VAL A 35 -27.65 27.97 -25.30
C VAL A 35 -26.14 27.87 -25.35
N LEU A 36 -25.63 26.66 -25.58
CA LEU A 36 -24.21 26.42 -25.79
C LEU A 36 -23.80 26.92 -27.19
N PHE A 37 -23.36 28.18 -27.26
CA PHE A 37 -22.47 28.65 -28.31
C PHE A 37 -21.01 28.60 -27.84
N VAL A 38 -20.13 28.25 -28.77
CA VAL A 38 -18.72 28.03 -28.51
C VAL A 38 -17.99 29.37 -28.35
N GLY A 39 -17.45 29.61 -27.14
CA GLY A 39 -16.43 30.62 -26.88
C GLY A 39 -16.94 31.99 -26.36
N GLY A 40 -16.36 32.43 -25.23
CA GLY A 40 -16.44 33.82 -24.76
C GLY A 40 -16.96 33.99 -23.34
N CYS A 41 -16.07 34.32 -22.40
CA CYS A 41 -16.46 34.79 -21.07
C CYS A 41 -16.69 36.31 -21.09
N CYS A 42 -17.93 36.74 -20.90
CA CYS A 42 -18.26 38.13 -20.61
C CYS A 42 -18.99 38.21 -19.26
N ASN A 43 -18.49 39.02 -18.34
CA ASN A 43 -19.28 39.47 -17.19
C ASN A 43 -19.46 40.98 -17.30
N VAL A 44 -20.71 41.43 -17.24
CA VAL A 44 -21.07 42.85 -17.34
C VAL A 44 -21.05 43.46 -15.95
N SER A 45 -20.05 44.31 -15.70
CA SER A 45 -20.07 45.27 -14.60
C SER A 45 -19.52 46.59 -15.11
N MET A 46 -20.39 47.60 -15.15
CA MET A 46 -20.04 48.96 -15.56
C MET A 46 -19.20 49.63 -14.47
N SER A 47 -17.97 50.04 -14.81
CA SER A 47 -17.28 51.18 -14.18
C SER A 47 -16.32 51.77 -15.21
N THR A 48 -16.40 53.09 -15.39
CA THR A 48 -15.56 53.85 -16.30
C THR A 48 -14.12 53.94 -15.79
N GLU A 49 -13.17 53.34 -16.52
CA GLU A 49 -11.98 54.02 -17.07
C GLU A 49 -11.03 53.02 -17.77
N GLY A 50 -10.78 53.23 -19.07
CA GLY A 50 -9.63 52.75 -19.84
C GLY A 50 -9.19 51.27 -19.76
N GLY A 51 -9.81 50.39 -20.57
CA GLY A 51 -9.30 49.02 -20.80
C GLY A 51 -9.16 48.68 -22.29
N VAL A 52 -7.94 48.37 -22.75
CA VAL A 52 -7.67 47.93 -24.13
C VAL A 52 -7.96 46.44 -24.29
N CYS A 53 -8.80 46.07 -25.25
CA CYS A 53 -9.04 44.66 -25.60
C CYS A 53 -7.86 44.10 -26.42
N ARG A 54 -7.40 42.90 -26.09
CA ARG A 54 -6.46 42.11 -26.91
C ARG A 54 -6.86 40.63 -26.85
N GLU A 55 -6.72 39.93 -27.98
CA GLU A 55 -7.21 38.56 -28.16
C GLU A 55 -6.58 37.53 -27.22
N ALA A 56 -7.38 36.51 -26.89
CA ALA A 56 -6.96 35.36 -26.10
C ALA A 56 -6.45 34.23 -27.01
N ARG A 57 -5.26 33.71 -26.69
CA ARG A 57 -4.92 32.30 -26.95
C ARG A 57 -4.93 31.55 -25.62
N ASP A 58 -5.59 30.41 -25.61
CA ASP A 58 -5.46 29.33 -24.62
C ASP A 58 -5.79 29.66 -23.15
N GLY A 59 -6.77 30.54 -22.93
CA GLY A 59 -7.83 30.23 -21.95
C GLY A 59 -7.56 30.40 -20.45
N ALA A 60 -6.57 31.20 -20.03
CA ALA A 60 -6.41 31.58 -18.62
C ALA A 60 -6.03 33.05 -18.42
N CYS A 61 -6.90 33.84 -17.78
CA CYS A 61 -6.59 35.21 -17.34
C CYS A 61 -5.83 35.19 -16.01
N MET A 62 -4.53 35.54 -16.02
CA MET A 62 -3.75 35.74 -14.79
C MET A 62 -3.57 37.22 -14.50
N MET A 63 -3.93 37.64 -13.27
CA MET A 63 -3.67 38.97 -12.74
C MET A 63 -2.23 39.08 -12.22
N TYR A 64 -1.29 39.53 -13.06
CA TYR A 64 0.02 39.95 -12.57
C TYR A 64 -0.08 41.34 -11.95
N ARG A 65 0.05 41.43 -10.62
CA ARG A 65 0.18 42.71 -9.91
C ARG A 65 1.66 43.00 -9.68
N GLU A 66 2.26 43.76 -10.58
CA GLU A 66 3.59 44.32 -10.34
C GLU A 66 3.56 45.23 -9.09
N MET A 67 4.46 44.98 -8.14
CA MET A 67 4.68 45.84 -6.98
C MET A 67 6.16 46.24 -6.98
N GLY A 68 6.41 47.55 -6.97
CA GLY A 68 7.69 48.13 -7.38
C GLY A 68 8.88 47.81 -6.48
N ALA A 69 10.07 47.93 -7.07
CA ALA A 69 11.34 47.73 -6.39
C ALA A 69 11.54 48.69 -5.21
N GLN A 70 11.84 48.15 -4.02
CA GLN A 70 12.36 48.95 -2.90
C GLN A 70 13.57 48.29 -2.21
N LYS A 71 14.66 49.07 -2.18
CA LYS A 71 15.81 49.08 -1.25
C LYS A 71 16.25 47.79 -0.55
N ARG A 72 17.47 47.38 -0.90
CA ARG A 72 18.35 46.52 -0.08
C ARG A 72 18.56 47.11 1.33
N ARG A 73 18.46 46.28 2.36
CA ARG A 73 19.13 46.40 3.68
C ARG A 73 19.55 44.99 4.13
N PRO A 74 20.83 44.74 4.47
CA PRO A 74 21.25 43.44 5.01
C PRO A 74 21.48 43.51 6.53
N VAL A 75 20.83 42.63 7.31
CA VAL A 75 21.21 42.28 8.70
C VAL A 75 20.86 40.81 8.98
N ASP A 76 21.82 40.11 9.56
CA ASP A 76 21.87 38.78 10.23
C ASP A 76 20.77 37.70 10.08
N GLY A 77 21.24 36.50 9.70
CA GLY A 77 21.64 35.51 10.71
C GLY A 77 20.55 34.72 11.43
N GLY A 78 19.74 33.93 10.70
CA GLY A 78 18.76 32.99 11.28
C GLY A 78 18.94 31.54 10.80
N ARG A 79 19.76 30.74 11.51
CA ARG A 79 19.99 29.31 11.19
C ARG A 79 18.88 28.43 11.77
N HIS A 80 17.77 28.28 11.04
CA HIS A 80 16.76 27.27 11.35
C HIS A 80 16.79 26.14 10.31
N GLY A 81 16.96 24.91 10.78
CA GLY A 81 17.37 23.78 9.96
C GLY A 81 16.29 23.27 9.01
N ALA A 82 16.69 22.96 7.77
CA ALA A 82 15.89 22.13 6.88
C ALA A 82 15.92 20.68 7.40
N HIS A 83 14.81 20.22 7.99
CA HIS A 83 14.67 18.83 8.43
C HIS A 83 13.30 18.20 8.12
N ASP A 84 12.50 18.84 7.27
CA ASP A 84 11.15 18.40 6.91
C ASP A 84 10.89 18.43 5.39
N SER A 85 11.74 17.73 4.64
CA SER A 85 11.65 17.60 3.17
C SER A 85 11.67 16.16 2.66
N MET A 86 11.76 15.16 3.54
CA MET A 86 11.81 13.73 3.17
C MET A 86 10.41 13.08 3.04
N GLN A 87 9.38 13.60 3.71
CA GLN A 87 8.05 12.96 3.81
C GLN A 87 7.24 12.89 2.48
N ARG A 88 7.76 13.39 1.36
CA ARG A 88 7.01 13.49 0.09
C ARG A 88 7.50 12.60 -1.05
N ALA A 89 8.56 11.81 -0.84
CA ALA A 89 9.14 10.91 -1.85
C ALA A 89 8.64 9.45 -1.78
N GLU A 90 8.06 9.00 -0.65
CA GLU A 90 7.74 7.58 -0.41
C GLU A 90 6.37 7.12 -0.93
N ARG A 91 5.70 7.90 -1.79
CA ARG A 91 4.33 7.58 -2.27
C ARG A 91 4.31 6.83 -3.60
N MET A 92 4.92 5.65 -3.66
CA MET A 92 4.57 4.64 -4.67
C MET A 92 4.88 3.17 -4.29
N ARG A 93 4.71 2.82 -3.02
CA ARG A 93 4.59 1.41 -2.58
C ARG A 93 3.55 1.31 -1.47
N ALA A 94 2.85 0.18 -1.37
CA ALA A 94 1.91 -0.04 -0.27
C ALA A 94 2.70 -0.32 1.01
N VAL A 95 3.04 0.73 1.75
CA VAL A 95 3.74 0.63 3.03
C VAL A 95 2.71 0.27 4.11
N GLN A 96 2.66 -1.00 4.50
CA GLN A 96 1.91 -1.46 5.69
C GLN A 96 2.70 -1.21 6.98
N CYS A 97 4.03 -1.05 6.88
CA CYS A 97 4.92 -0.89 8.02
C CYS A 97 5.20 0.59 8.32
N THR A 98 4.61 1.13 9.40
CA THR A 98 4.91 2.47 9.90
C THR A 98 5.99 2.40 10.99
N THR A 99 7.10 3.10 10.82
CA THR A 99 8.19 3.18 11.80
C THR A 99 7.87 4.12 12.97
N GLY A 100 8.58 3.92 14.07
CA GLY A 100 8.61 4.76 15.27
C GLY A 100 9.92 4.60 16.04
N ASN A 101 10.08 5.39 17.09
CA ASN A 101 11.21 5.32 18.02
C ASN A 101 10.95 4.30 19.13
N ASP A 102 12.01 3.88 19.83
CA ASP A 102 11.89 2.93 20.94
C ASP A 102 10.89 3.40 22.00
N GLY A 103 9.91 2.54 22.29
CA GLY A 103 8.76 2.84 23.16
C GLY A 103 7.47 3.27 22.44
N ASP A 104 7.52 3.63 21.15
CA ASP A 104 6.32 4.06 20.41
C ASP A 104 5.33 2.90 20.20
N SER A 105 4.15 3.03 20.81
CA SER A 105 3.09 2.01 20.73
C SER A 105 2.50 1.89 19.33
N THR A 106 2.21 0.65 18.90
CA THR A 106 1.70 0.26 17.57
C THR A 106 2.64 0.60 16.40
N LYS A 107 3.90 0.92 16.68
CA LYS A 107 4.91 1.24 15.66
C LYS A 107 5.91 0.12 15.50
N CYS A 108 6.35 -0.09 14.26
CA CYS A 108 7.54 -0.87 14.01
C CYS A 108 8.77 -0.09 14.49
N LYS A 109 9.76 -0.77 15.06
CA LYS A 109 11.02 -0.12 15.45
C LYS A 109 11.67 0.52 14.23
N ASN A 110 12.39 1.62 14.42
CA ASN A 110 13.16 2.25 13.37
C ASN A 110 14.07 1.21 12.67
N THR A 111 14.21 1.32 11.35
CA THR A 111 14.85 0.35 10.44
C THR A 111 14.26 -1.07 10.36
N MET A 112 13.29 -1.46 11.20
CA MET A 112 12.76 -2.84 11.26
C MET A 112 11.59 -3.13 10.31
N CYS A 113 11.36 -2.23 9.33
CA CYS A 113 10.48 -2.48 8.18
C CYS A 113 11.24 -3.20 7.05
N ASP A 114 11.97 -4.25 7.40
CA ASP A 114 12.91 -4.99 6.54
C ASP A 114 12.34 -6.32 6.01
N VAL A 115 11.18 -6.76 6.51
CA VAL A 115 10.53 -8.00 6.07
C VAL A 115 9.77 -7.76 4.78
N TRP A 116 10.23 -8.38 3.68
CA TRP A 116 9.57 -8.32 2.38
C TRP A 116 8.71 -9.56 2.14
N ILE A 117 7.40 -9.36 1.94
CA ILE A 117 6.46 -10.43 1.53
C ILE A 117 5.64 -9.88 0.36
N ASN A 118 5.67 -10.57 -0.79
CA ASN A 118 4.95 -10.17 -2.00
C ASN A 118 5.11 -8.68 -2.39
N ARG A 119 6.35 -8.17 -2.28
CA ARG A 119 6.77 -6.77 -2.55
C ARG A 119 6.18 -5.72 -1.59
N VAL A 120 5.54 -6.10 -0.49
CA VAL A 120 5.10 -5.23 0.61
C VAL A 120 6.09 -5.34 1.78
N GLN A 121 6.33 -4.22 2.49
CA GLN A 121 7.14 -4.18 3.72
C GLN A 121 6.29 -4.43 4.94
N TYR A 122 6.83 -5.27 5.82
CA TYR A 122 6.28 -5.67 7.10
C TYR A 122 7.33 -5.49 8.19
N CYS A 123 6.87 -5.47 9.45
CA CYS A 123 7.74 -5.30 10.60
C CYS A 123 8.40 -6.63 11.03
N SER A 124 9.67 -6.60 11.41
CA SER A 124 10.40 -7.69 12.11
C SER A 124 10.50 -7.52 13.63
N GLN A 125 10.31 -6.29 14.14
CA GLN A 125 10.42 -5.98 15.57
C GLN A 125 9.64 -4.72 15.97
N CYS A 126 8.78 -4.84 16.98
CA CYS A 126 8.02 -3.72 17.50
C CYS A 126 8.89 -2.72 18.27
N ALA A 127 8.56 -1.43 18.14
CA ALA A 127 9.29 -0.35 18.81
C ALA A 127 9.09 -0.37 20.33
N LYS A 128 7.89 -0.81 20.76
CA LYS A 128 7.56 -1.05 22.16
C LYS A 128 7.69 -2.53 22.48
N ALA A 129 8.51 -2.86 23.49
CA ALA A 129 9.00 -4.22 23.72
C ALA A 129 7.93 -5.24 24.18
N ASP A 130 6.88 -4.77 24.86
CA ASP A 130 5.75 -5.56 25.36
C ASP A 130 4.59 -5.69 24.35
N GLU A 131 4.79 -5.29 23.09
CA GLU A 131 3.82 -5.47 22.01
C GLU A 131 4.05 -6.74 21.19
N PHE A 132 2.95 -7.29 20.68
CA PHE A 132 2.92 -8.55 19.95
C PHE A 132 3.04 -8.30 18.45
N LEU A 133 4.04 -8.90 17.81
CA LEU A 133 4.26 -8.79 16.37
C LEU A 133 3.42 -9.83 15.62
N VAL A 134 2.30 -9.40 15.05
CA VAL A 134 1.31 -10.28 14.41
C VAL A 134 1.05 -9.82 12.97
N ASN A 135 1.19 -10.74 12.01
CA ASN A 135 1.07 -10.46 10.57
C ASN A 135 1.99 -9.33 10.05
N GLY A 136 3.09 -9.04 10.75
CA GLY A 136 3.99 -7.94 10.43
C GLY A 136 3.56 -6.57 10.95
N GLU A 137 2.58 -6.53 11.86
CA GLU A 137 2.09 -5.33 12.54
C GLU A 137 2.21 -5.47 14.07
N CYS A 138 2.41 -4.34 14.76
CA CYS A 138 2.54 -4.31 16.21
C CYS A 138 1.18 -4.12 16.90
N LYS A 139 0.86 -5.02 17.83
CA LYS A 139 -0.42 -5.06 18.55
C LYS A 139 -0.20 -4.89 20.05
N THR A 140 -1.01 -4.05 20.67
CA THR A 140 -1.00 -3.78 22.12
C THR A 140 -1.57 -4.93 22.95
N ALA A 141 -2.24 -5.90 22.33
CA ALA A 141 -2.80 -7.09 22.96
C ALA A 141 -2.56 -8.31 22.09
N GLU A 142 -2.31 -9.45 22.74
CA GLU A 142 -2.37 -10.76 22.10
C GLU A 142 -3.82 -11.02 21.66
N SER A 143 -3.99 -11.72 20.54
CA SER A 143 -5.30 -11.99 19.93
C SER A 143 -5.49 -13.50 19.83
N SER A 144 -5.79 -14.03 18.64
CA SER A 144 -5.79 -15.47 18.37
C SER A 144 -4.43 -15.99 17.94
N SER A 145 -3.38 -15.17 17.99
CA SER A 145 -2.07 -15.49 17.39
C SER A 145 -1.26 -16.47 18.21
N GLY A 146 -1.52 -16.55 19.53
CA GLY A 146 -0.72 -17.31 20.47
C GLY A 146 0.74 -16.86 20.51
N CYS A 147 1.00 -15.58 20.18
CA CYS A 147 2.33 -14.99 20.25
C CYS A 147 2.79 -14.95 21.72
N VAL A 148 3.72 -15.84 22.05
CA VAL A 148 4.48 -15.75 23.30
C VAL A 148 5.67 -14.85 23.03
N LEU A 149 5.78 -13.71 23.72
CA LEU A 149 6.94 -12.83 23.61
C LEU A 149 8.22 -13.54 24.06
N LYS A 150 9.38 -13.13 23.51
CA LYS A 150 10.69 -13.55 24.04
C LYS A 150 10.90 -13.06 25.47
N SER A 151 11.81 -13.72 26.18
CA SER A 151 12.35 -13.27 27.46
C SER A 151 13.86 -13.02 27.34
N PRO A 152 14.36 -11.78 27.55
CA PRO A 152 13.59 -10.56 27.81
C PRO A 152 12.74 -10.14 26.60
N ASN A 153 11.67 -9.40 26.87
CA ASN A 153 10.79 -8.86 25.84
C ASN A 153 11.56 -7.90 24.92
N ASP A 154 11.46 -8.12 23.60
CA ASP A 154 12.14 -7.33 22.57
C ASP A 154 11.18 -6.87 21.46
N GLY A 155 9.86 -6.94 21.65
CA GLY A 155 8.87 -6.64 20.61
C GLY A 155 8.75 -7.71 19.53
N THR A 156 9.22 -8.95 19.80
CA THR A 156 9.08 -10.10 18.90
C THR A 156 8.52 -11.34 19.62
N CYS A 157 7.91 -12.24 18.85
CA CYS A 157 7.39 -13.51 19.32
C CYS A 157 8.52 -14.57 19.36
N GLN A 158 8.62 -15.29 20.48
CA GLN A 158 9.39 -16.52 20.63
C GLN A 158 8.67 -17.73 20.02
N SER A 159 7.34 -17.75 20.05
CA SER A 159 6.54 -18.86 19.53
C SER A 159 5.11 -18.43 19.21
N CYS A 160 4.41 -19.19 18.36
CA CYS A 160 3.05 -18.87 17.91
C CYS A 160 2.05 -20.00 18.22
N GLY A 161 0.75 -19.69 18.13
CA GLY A 161 -0.37 -20.58 18.36
C GLY A 161 -0.76 -21.45 17.17
N ALA A 162 -1.92 -22.11 17.28
CA ALA A 162 -2.50 -22.90 16.18
C ALA A 162 -2.98 -21.99 15.04
N ASN A 163 -2.83 -22.44 13.78
CA ASN A 163 -3.08 -21.66 12.56
C ASN A 163 -2.14 -20.46 12.31
N TYR A 164 -1.09 -20.30 13.13
CA TYR A 164 -0.03 -19.33 12.89
C TYR A 164 1.31 -20.03 12.65
N LEU A 165 2.25 -19.32 12.04
CA LEU A 165 3.64 -19.73 11.88
C LEU A 165 4.58 -18.62 12.34
N LEU A 166 5.75 -18.99 12.89
CA LEU A 166 6.81 -18.06 13.27
C LEU A 166 7.69 -17.72 12.05
N TYR A 167 7.78 -16.44 11.69
CA TYR A 167 8.60 -15.95 10.58
C TYR A 167 9.20 -14.59 10.92
N LYS A 168 10.51 -14.39 10.75
CA LYS A 168 11.24 -13.13 11.01
C LYS A 168 10.79 -12.41 12.31
N GLY A 169 10.67 -13.18 13.41
CA GLY A 169 10.27 -12.66 14.73
C GLY A 169 8.76 -12.45 14.97
N GLY A 170 7.89 -12.61 13.96
CA GLY A 170 6.46 -12.38 14.08
C GLY A 170 5.61 -13.65 13.89
N CYS A 171 4.38 -13.61 14.42
CA CYS A 171 3.37 -14.63 14.20
C CYS A 171 2.47 -14.28 13.01
N TYR A 172 2.56 -15.06 11.94
CA TYR A 172 1.80 -14.86 10.71
C TYR A 172 0.66 -15.88 10.63
N SER A 173 -0.52 -15.49 10.16
CA SER A 173 -1.69 -16.39 10.04
C SER A 173 -1.66 -17.16 8.72
N LYS A 174 -1.92 -18.47 8.73
CA LYS A 174 -2.12 -19.23 7.48
C LYS A 174 -3.46 -18.94 6.77
N ASP A 175 -4.41 -18.33 7.47
CA ASP A 175 -5.78 -18.12 6.97
C ASP A 175 -6.00 -16.72 6.37
N ALA A 176 -5.02 -15.81 6.53
CA ALA A 176 -5.08 -14.45 6.02
C ALA A 176 -3.71 -13.98 5.49
N ALA A 177 -3.73 -13.02 4.56
CA ALA A 177 -2.51 -12.37 4.12
C ALA A 177 -1.87 -11.56 5.28
N PRO A 178 -0.53 -11.46 5.35
CA PRO A 178 0.42 -12.01 4.39
C PRO A 178 0.81 -13.48 4.63
N GLY A 179 0.51 -14.07 5.80
CA GLY A 179 0.97 -15.43 6.14
C GLY A 179 0.47 -16.52 5.20
N SER A 180 -0.80 -16.46 4.78
CA SER A 180 -1.40 -17.40 3.81
C SER A 180 -0.69 -17.44 2.46
N THR A 181 0.04 -16.36 2.12
CA THR A 181 0.79 -16.27 0.86
C THR A 181 2.16 -16.92 0.91
N MET A 182 2.63 -17.28 2.11
CA MET A 182 3.92 -17.94 2.34
C MET A 182 3.75 -19.38 2.84
N CYS A 183 2.62 -19.69 3.47
CA CYS A 183 2.33 -20.97 4.08
C CYS A 183 0.83 -21.30 3.96
N THR A 184 0.52 -22.44 3.35
CA THR A 184 -0.86 -22.89 3.09
C THR A 184 -1.42 -23.80 4.19
N ALA A 185 -0.55 -24.43 4.98
CA ALA A 185 -0.94 -25.20 6.16
C ALA A 185 0.08 -25.01 7.29
N ALA A 186 -0.39 -24.69 8.50
CA ALA A 186 0.42 -24.49 9.69
C ALA A 186 -0.26 -25.10 10.92
N SER A 187 0.54 -25.70 11.79
CA SER A 187 0.12 -26.32 13.06
C SER A 187 1.05 -25.87 14.17
N ALA A 188 0.47 -25.39 15.27
CA ALA A 188 1.19 -24.93 16.47
C ALA A 188 2.49 -24.16 16.15
N GLY A 189 2.38 -22.99 15.52
CA GLY A 189 3.51 -22.12 15.18
C GLY A 189 4.48 -22.61 14.11
N VAL A 190 4.26 -23.79 13.51
CA VAL A 190 5.10 -24.36 12.45
C VAL A 190 4.29 -24.58 11.17
N CYS A 191 4.79 -24.05 10.06
CA CYS A 191 4.33 -24.34 8.72
C CYS A 191 4.61 -25.80 8.34
N SER A 192 3.58 -26.49 7.87
CA SER A 192 3.65 -27.85 7.33
C SER A 192 3.55 -27.91 5.80
N ALA A 193 3.08 -26.85 5.15
CA ALA A 193 3.10 -26.72 3.69
C ALA A 193 3.44 -25.27 3.29
N ALA A 194 4.64 -25.06 2.75
CA ALA A 194 5.06 -23.77 2.21
C ALA A 194 4.33 -23.47 0.88
N ALA A 195 4.13 -22.18 0.61
CA ALA A 195 3.72 -21.71 -0.71
C ALA A 195 4.92 -21.68 -1.68
N SER A 196 4.63 -21.53 -2.98
CA SER A 196 5.69 -21.36 -3.99
C SER A 196 6.54 -20.11 -3.68
N GLY A 197 7.86 -20.22 -3.85
CA GLY A 197 8.82 -19.19 -3.45
C GLY A 197 9.24 -19.23 -1.98
N TYR A 198 8.75 -20.21 -1.20
CA TYR A 198 9.16 -20.44 0.19
C TYR A 198 9.51 -21.91 0.43
N PHE A 199 10.34 -22.18 1.45
CA PHE A 199 10.64 -23.53 1.94
C PHE A 199 10.58 -23.60 3.46
N ILE A 200 10.32 -24.80 3.99
CA ILE A 200 10.39 -25.10 5.43
C ILE A 200 11.79 -25.62 5.75
N PRO A 201 12.56 -25.01 6.67
CA PRO A 201 13.85 -25.53 7.11
C PRO A 201 13.69 -26.92 7.78
N PRO A 202 14.39 -27.97 7.31
CA PRO A 202 14.26 -29.31 7.87
C PRO A 202 14.60 -29.38 9.37
N GLY A 203 13.59 -29.76 10.16
CA GLY A 203 13.69 -29.86 11.62
C GLY A 203 13.41 -28.55 12.38
N ALA A 204 12.84 -27.53 11.73
CA ALA A 204 12.32 -26.35 12.42
C ALA A 204 11.20 -26.73 13.41
N THR A 205 11.25 -26.13 14.59
CA THR A 205 10.30 -26.30 15.69
C THR A 205 9.49 -25.02 15.92
N ARG A 206 8.59 -25.03 16.90
CA ARG A 206 7.69 -23.91 17.23
C ARG A 206 8.41 -22.63 17.71
N THR A 207 9.70 -22.73 18.05
CA THR A 207 10.57 -21.61 18.45
C THR A 207 11.58 -21.21 17.38
N ASP A 208 11.56 -21.87 16.22
CA ASP A 208 12.44 -21.59 15.09
C ASP A 208 11.74 -20.74 14.03
N GLN A 209 12.52 -20.08 13.18
CA GLN A 209 11.97 -19.54 11.94
C GLN A 209 11.44 -20.70 11.07
N SER A 210 10.12 -20.76 10.92
CA SER A 210 9.44 -21.92 10.36
C SER A 210 9.47 -22.01 8.84
N ILE A 211 9.71 -20.89 8.15
CA ILE A 211 9.84 -20.81 6.69
C ILE A 211 10.92 -19.81 6.31
N MET A 212 11.47 -19.97 5.11
CA MET A 212 12.36 -18.99 4.48
C MET A 212 11.88 -18.72 3.06
N ALA A 213 12.08 -17.51 2.57
CA ALA A 213 11.93 -17.23 1.14
C ALA A 213 13.08 -17.90 0.38
N CYS A 214 12.82 -18.36 -0.84
CA CYS A 214 13.82 -19.04 -1.67
C CYS A 214 15.03 -18.14 -1.98
N ASP A 215 14.84 -16.82 -2.04
CA ASP A 215 15.85 -15.81 -2.33
C ASP A 215 16.52 -15.18 -1.10
N ASP A 216 16.10 -15.51 0.12
CA ASP A 216 16.66 -14.98 1.37
C ASP A 216 18.00 -15.64 1.72
N THR A 217 19.09 -15.09 1.17
CA THR A 217 20.46 -15.61 1.40
C THR A 217 21.00 -15.39 2.81
N ALA A 218 20.23 -14.80 3.74
CA ALA A 218 20.66 -14.68 5.13
C ALA A 218 20.66 -16.06 5.82
N GLU A 219 21.79 -16.45 6.42
CA GLU A 219 21.86 -17.67 7.22
C GLU A 219 20.98 -17.54 8.47
N ILE A 220 20.04 -18.48 8.66
CA ILE A 220 19.41 -18.72 9.96
C ILE A 220 20.08 -19.90 10.65
N THR A 221 20.06 -19.90 11.98
CA THR A 221 20.44 -21.05 12.81
C THR A 221 19.21 -21.49 13.60
N LEU A 222 18.83 -22.76 13.50
CA LEU A 222 17.75 -23.34 14.29
C LEU A 222 18.25 -23.70 15.71
N THR A 223 17.33 -23.91 16.66
CA THR A 223 17.63 -24.36 18.03
C THR A 223 18.42 -25.68 18.07
N ASN A 224 18.34 -26.50 17.02
CA ASN A 224 19.08 -27.75 16.86
C ASN A 224 20.46 -27.57 16.17
N THR A 225 21.04 -26.36 16.26
CA THR A 225 22.32 -25.89 15.67
C THR A 225 22.41 -25.89 14.14
N LYS A 226 21.46 -26.50 13.43
CA LYS A 226 21.47 -26.56 11.96
C LYS A 226 21.24 -25.20 11.33
N LYS A 227 21.95 -24.96 10.23
CA LYS A 227 21.92 -23.70 9.50
C LYS A 227 21.34 -23.85 8.10
N TYR A 228 20.54 -22.87 7.68
CA TYR A 228 19.87 -22.85 6.38
C TYR A 228 19.89 -21.45 5.78
N ALA A 229 19.86 -21.40 4.44
CA ALA A 229 19.80 -20.16 3.66
C ALA A 229 19.01 -20.36 2.36
N GLY A 230 18.48 -19.28 1.81
CA GLY A 230 18.03 -19.19 0.42
C GLY A 230 19.21 -19.21 -0.56
N ALA A 231 18.90 -19.13 -1.85
CA ALA A 231 19.86 -18.98 -2.94
C ALA A 231 19.60 -17.66 -3.68
N ALA A 232 20.66 -16.96 -4.10
CA ALA A 232 20.48 -15.65 -4.74
C ALA A 232 19.66 -15.73 -6.04
N ASN A 233 18.72 -14.80 -6.23
CA ASN A 233 17.83 -14.71 -7.41
C ASN A 233 16.91 -15.92 -7.64
N CYS A 234 16.48 -16.57 -6.56
CA CYS A 234 15.75 -17.84 -6.60
C CYS A 234 14.24 -17.65 -6.42
N GLY A 235 13.47 -17.64 -7.51
CA GLY A 235 12.02 -17.45 -7.47
C GLY A 235 11.24 -18.67 -6.94
N THR A 236 11.77 -19.87 -7.14
CA THR A 236 11.20 -21.15 -6.68
C THR A 236 12.32 -22.11 -6.31
N CYS A 237 12.10 -22.93 -5.27
CA CYS A 237 13.12 -23.83 -4.74
C CYS A 237 12.50 -25.04 -4.04
N GLY A 238 13.28 -26.10 -3.89
CA GLY A 238 12.94 -27.23 -3.04
C GLY A 238 13.20 -26.96 -1.55
N ALA A 239 12.84 -27.90 -0.68
CA ALA A 239 13.44 -27.91 0.65
C ALA A 239 14.93 -28.32 0.55
N PRO A 240 15.86 -27.64 1.23
CA PRO A 240 17.24 -28.10 1.31
C PRO A 240 17.29 -29.49 1.97
N ALA A 241 18.27 -30.31 1.58
CA ALA A 241 18.58 -31.52 2.35
C ALA A 241 18.99 -31.13 3.79
N ALA A 242 18.74 -32.01 4.77
CA ALA A 242 19.09 -31.75 6.16
C ALA A 242 20.55 -31.31 6.31
N ALA A 243 20.78 -30.22 7.05
CA ALA A 243 22.13 -29.71 7.29
C ALA A 243 22.90 -30.63 8.26
N SER A 244 24.21 -30.74 8.01
CA SER A 244 25.19 -31.13 9.03
C SER A 244 25.55 -29.87 9.82
N GLU A 245 25.77 -30.00 11.13
CA GLU A 245 25.78 -28.88 12.09
C GLU A 245 26.81 -27.77 11.79
N THR A 246 27.86 -28.06 11.02
CA THR A 246 28.98 -27.13 10.79
C THR A 246 28.77 -26.13 9.64
N ASN A 247 27.96 -26.44 8.62
CA ASN A 247 27.84 -25.62 7.41
C ASN A 247 26.37 -25.28 7.09
N ALA A 248 26.10 -24.02 6.73
CA ALA A 248 24.79 -23.61 6.26
C ALA A 248 24.42 -24.33 4.96
N LYS A 249 23.24 -24.96 4.95
CA LYS A 249 22.73 -25.64 3.78
C LYS A 249 21.78 -24.73 3.02
N ALA A 250 22.29 -24.14 1.93
CA ALA A 250 21.48 -23.40 0.98
C ALA A 250 20.43 -24.31 0.32
N THR A 251 19.27 -23.74 -0.01
CA THR A 251 18.30 -24.36 -0.90
C THR A 251 18.82 -24.43 -2.35
N THR A 252 18.21 -25.27 -3.17
CA THR A 252 18.45 -25.38 -4.61
C THR A 252 17.26 -24.85 -5.39
N CYS A 253 17.50 -23.92 -6.30
CA CYS A 253 16.45 -23.40 -7.18
C CYS A 253 15.91 -24.48 -8.11
N THR A 254 14.60 -24.44 -8.31
CA THR A 254 13.88 -25.23 -9.30
C THR A 254 13.55 -24.33 -10.48
N ALA A 255 13.68 -24.83 -11.70
CA ALA A 255 13.26 -24.13 -12.92
C ALA A 255 11.75 -24.29 -13.18
#